data_AF-A0A968GRJ0-F1
#
_entry.id   AF-A0A968GRJ0-F1
#
_cell.length_a   1.000
_cell.length_b   1.000
_cell.length_c   1.000
_cell.angle_alpha   90.00
_cell.angle_beta   90.00
_cell.angle_gamma   90.00
#
_symmetry.space_group_name_H-M   'P 1'
#
loop_
_entity.id
_entity.type
_entity.pdbx_description
1 polymer ?
#
loop_
_entity_poly.entity_id
_entity_poly.type
_entity_poly.pdbx_seq_one_letter_code
_entity_poly.pdbx_strand_id
1 'polypeptide(L)'
;MIDLPGRYPHLFNEVIWEWGPIRAKFIMLDQPPPENRISNINLVPKTGDQYVLLQHIDGKWDIAGGTLEPGEDHRRTLERELMEEAGAELLSFRLIGAWRCFSLAGKPYRPHLPFPEHYRLVGIGQVKIVGAPTNPTGAEQITKVACVDLNDAVDKFISCGRHDLAELYQFADDMENR
;
A
#
# COMPACT_ATOMS: atom_id res chain seq x y z
N MET A 1 2.40 -10.99 -24.72
CA MET A 1 2.86 -10.73 -23.35
C MET A 1 2.70 -9.23 -23.14
N ILE A 2 1.94 -8.79 -22.14
CA ILE A 2 1.71 -7.35 -21.90
C ILE A 2 3.00 -6.76 -21.32
N ASP A 3 3.52 -5.70 -21.93
CA ASP A 3 4.67 -4.94 -21.41
C ASP A 3 4.19 -4.07 -20.23
N LEU A 4 4.19 -4.67 -19.03
CA LEU A 4 3.76 -3.99 -17.81
C LEU A 4 4.65 -2.80 -17.46
N PRO A 5 6.00 -2.87 -17.53
CA PRO A 5 6.86 -1.70 -17.36
C PRO A 5 6.61 -0.59 -18.38
N GLY A 6 6.31 -0.93 -19.63
CA GLY A 6 5.93 0.06 -20.65
C GLY A 6 4.59 0.75 -20.36
N ARG A 7 3.63 0.03 -19.75
CA ARG A 7 2.29 0.55 -19.44
C ARG A 7 2.21 1.29 -18.11
N TYR A 8 2.98 0.84 -17.11
CA TYR A 8 2.99 1.39 -15.75
C TYR A 8 4.45 1.64 -15.29
N PRO A 9 5.14 2.60 -15.91
CA PRO A 9 6.56 2.85 -15.65
C PRO A 9 6.85 3.38 -14.23
N HIS A 10 6.01 4.20 -13.63
CA HIS A 10 6.21 4.73 -12.27
C HIS A 10 6.03 3.67 -11.19
N LEU A 11 5.24 2.61 -11.47
CA LEU A 11 5.08 1.47 -10.58
C LEU A 11 6.21 0.44 -10.72
N PHE A 12 6.52 0.02 -11.96
CA PHE A 12 7.41 -1.13 -12.20
C PHE A 12 8.89 -0.78 -12.37
N ASN A 13 9.25 0.46 -12.68
CA ASN A 13 10.65 0.86 -12.71
C ASN A 13 11.22 0.89 -11.29
N GLU A 14 12.52 0.64 -11.19
CA GLU A 14 13.20 0.75 -9.91
C GLU A 14 13.30 2.23 -9.52
N VAL A 15 13.01 2.52 -8.25
CA VAL A 15 13.09 3.86 -7.67
C VAL A 15 13.94 3.85 -6.41
N ILE A 16 14.49 5.01 -6.07
CA ILE A 16 15.16 5.24 -4.79
C ILE A 16 14.24 6.13 -3.95
N TRP A 17 13.72 5.59 -2.85
CA TRP A 17 12.99 6.37 -1.86
C TRP A 17 13.99 7.04 -0.92
N GLU A 18 14.21 8.34 -1.13
CA GLU A 18 15.26 9.11 -0.43
C GLU A 18 15.04 9.21 1.08
N TRP A 19 13.79 9.18 1.55
CA TRP A 19 13.46 9.25 2.97
C TRP A 19 13.88 8.00 3.75
N GLY A 20 13.95 6.84 3.09
CA GLY A 20 14.25 5.53 3.70
C GLY A 20 15.66 5.00 3.42
N PRO A 21 16.52 5.78 2.78
CA PRO A 21 17.19 5.42 1.51
C PRO A 21 16.98 3.94 1.10
N ILE A 22 15.89 3.66 0.38
CA ILE A 22 15.50 2.31 -0.06
C ILE A 22 15.51 2.25 -1.59
N ARG A 23 16.16 1.22 -2.16
CA ARG A 23 15.90 0.82 -3.55
C ARG A 23 14.66 -0.05 -3.58
N ALA A 24 13.63 0.36 -4.30
CA ALA A 24 12.36 -0.35 -4.39
C ALA A 24 12.03 -0.68 -5.85
N LYS A 25 11.55 -1.89 -6.10
CA LYS A 25 11.00 -2.30 -7.39
C LYS A 25 9.73 -3.10 -7.18
N PHE A 26 8.63 -2.70 -7.81
CA PHE A 26 7.42 -3.49 -7.77
C PHE A 26 7.57 -4.77 -8.59
N ILE A 27 7.15 -5.90 -8.01
CA ILE A 27 7.10 -7.20 -8.66
C ILE A 27 5.73 -7.82 -8.45
N MET A 28 5.22 -8.51 -9.46
CA MET A 28 4.01 -9.32 -9.30
C MET A 28 4.34 -10.57 -8.48
N LEU A 29 3.42 -10.96 -7.61
CA LEU A 29 3.50 -12.14 -6.77
C LEU A 29 2.13 -12.81 -6.70
N ASP A 30 2.10 -14.12 -6.94
CA ASP A 30 0.88 -14.93 -6.78
C ASP A 30 0.76 -15.52 -5.37
N GLN A 31 1.86 -15.54 -4.62
CA GLN A 31 1.93 -15.98 -3.23
C GLN A 31 2.87 -15.05 -2.44
N PRO A 32 2.59 -14.80 -1.15
CA PRO A 32 3.46 -13.98 -0.33
C PRO A 32 4.82 -14.68 -0.14
N PRO A 33 5.91 -13.92 0.02
CA PRO A 33 7.17 -14.48 0.48
C PRO A 33 7.03 -14.97 1.93
N PRO A 34 8.03 -15.68 2.48
CA PRO A 34 8.01 -16.06 3.89
C PRO A 34 7.80 -14.84 4.80
N GLU A 35 7.02 -15.01 5.87
CA GLU A 35 6.61 -13.90 6.75
C GLU A 35 7.79 -13.07 7.28
N ASN A 36 8.90 -13.74 7.59
CA ASN A 36 10.14 -13.10 8.05
C ASN A 36 10.86 -12.27 6.98
N ARG A 37 10.30 -12.12 5.78
CA ARG A 37 10.76 -11.22 4.71
C ARG A 37 9.83 -10.04 4.49
N ILE A 38 8.67 -10.01 5.15
CA ILE A 38 7.67 -8.95 4.99
C ILE A 38 7.93 -7.86 6.03
N SER A 39 7.93 -6.60 5.61
CA SER A 39 7.99 -5.45 6.51
C SER A 39 6.69 -4.67 6.58
N ASN A 40 5.93 -4.68 5.48
CA ASN A 40 4.71 -3.91 5.33
C ASN A 40 3.68 -4.68 4.51
N ILE A 41 2.43 -4.27 4.67
CA ILE A 41 1.29 -4.69 3.85
C ILE A 41 0.48 -3.45 3.51
N ASN A 42 0.12 -3.30 2.24
CA ASN A 42 -0.71 -2.24 1.73
C ASN A 42 -1.88 -2.84 0.93
N LEU A 43 -3.00 -2.13 0.88
CA LEU A 43 -4.20 -2.57 0.20
C LEU A 43 -4.75 -1.46 -0.68
N VAL A 44 -4.99 -1.75 -1.95
CA VAL A 44 -5.89 -0.97 -2.82
C VAL A 44 -7.32 -1.30 -2.37
N PRO A 45 -7.98 -0.48 -1.55
CA PRO A 45 -9.24 -0.86 -0.93
C PRO A 45 -10.40 -0.41 -1.81
N LYS A 46 -11.44 -1.24 -1.92
CA LYS A 46 -12.67 -0.92 -2.64
C LYS A 46 -13.89 -1.04 -1.73
N THR A 47 -14.87 -0.19 -1.96
CA THR A 47 -16.22 -0.29 -1.38
C THR A 47 -17.24 -0.29 -2.51
N GLY A 48 -17.68 -1.48 -2.93
CA GLY A 48 -18.41 -1.64 -4.19
C GLY A 48 -17.49 -1.29 -5.36
N ASP A 49 -17.95 -0.34 -6.20
CA ASP A 49 -17.22 0.10 -7.41
C ASP A 49 -16.29 1.30 -7.15
N GLN A 50 -16.24 1.81 -5.92
CA GLN A 50 -15.38 2.94 -5.55
C GLN A 50 -14.10 2.48 -4.88
N TYR A 51 -13.04 3.25 -5.10
CA TYR A 51 -11.75 3.15 -4.45
C TYR A 51 -11.70 4.00 -3.18
N VAL A 52 -11.08 3.47 -2.13
CA VAL A 52 -10.87 4.15 -0.85
C VAL A 52 -9.46 4.73 -0.83
N LEU A 53 -9.37 6.03 -0.56
CA LEU A 53 -8.12 6.78 -0.42
C LEU A 53 -8.07 7.45 0.95
N LEU A 54 -6.87 7.61 1.47
CA LEU A 54 -6.59 8.26 2.74
C LEU A 54 -5.92 9.61 2.49
N GLN A 55 -6.30 10.64 3.23
CA GLN A 55 -5.61 11.92 3.21
C GLN A 55 -4.93 12.19 4.55
N HIS A 56 -3.62 12.39 4.50
CA HIS A 56 -2.82 12.78 5.65
C HIS A 56 -3.07 14.24 6.05
N ILE A 57 -2.62 14.63 7.24
CA ILE A 57 -2.73 16.01 7.74
C ILE A 57 -1.98 17.04 6.88
N ASP A 58 -0.96 16.61 6.14
CA ASP A 58 -0.25 17.47 5.19
C ASP A 58 -0.98 17.62 3.84
N GLY A 59 -2.18 17.03 3.73
CA GLY A 59 -3.04 17.09 2.56
C GLY A 59 -2.70 16.08 1.46
N LYS A 60 -1.65 15.28 1.63
CA LYS A 60 -1.28 14.26 0.63
C LYS A 60 -2.20 13.05 0.71
N TRP A 61 -2.48 12.50 -0.47
CA TRP A 61 -3.23 11.26 -0.62
C TRP A 61 -2.32 10.04 -0.56
N ASP A 62 -2.78 9.00 0.10
CA ASP A 62 -2.09 7.71 0.24
C ASP A 62 -3.06 6.53 0.21
N ILE A 63 -2.46 5.34 0.18
CA ILE A 63 -3.11 4.04 0.25
C ILE A 63 -3.16 3.54 1.70
N ALA A 64 -4.12 2.67 2.03
CA ALA A 64 -4.17 2.05 3.35
C ALA A 64 -3.08 0.99 3.55
N GLY A 65 -2.62 0.88 4.79
CA GLY A 65 -1.71 -0.17 5.25
C GLY A 65 -0.38 0.36 5.75
N GLY A 66 0.30 -0.45 6.54
CA GLY A 66 1.45 0.02 7.30
C GLY A 66 2.47 -1.07 7.61
N THR A 67 3.16 -0.89 8.73
CA THR A 67 4.32 -1.69 9.12
C THR A 67 3.91 -2.83 10.04
N LEU A 68 4.50 -4.00 9.86
CA LEU A 68 4.28 -5.12 10.79
C LEU A 68 4.82 -4.76 12.18
N GLU A 69 3.98 -4.89 13.21
CA GLU A 69 4.42 -4.80 14.60
C GLU A 69 4.95 -6.15 15.12
N PRO A 70 5.72 -6.17 16.23
CA PRO A 70 6.26 -7.41 16.79
C PRO A 70 5.17 -8.46 17.05
N GLY A 71 5.30 -9.62 16.40
CA GLY A 71 4.37 -10.75 16.56
C GLY A 71 3.14 -10.70 15.66
N GLU A 72 2.99 -9.67 14.82
CA GLU A 72 1.97 -9.63 13.77
C GLU A 72 2.39 -10.42 12.53
N ASP A 73 1.40 -11.01 11.86
CA ASP A 73 1.52 -11.39 10.46
C ASP A 73 0.89 -10.29 9.58
N HIS A 74 1.17 -10.32 8.29
CA HIS A 74 0.67 -9.35 7.32
C HIS A 74 -0.86 -9.24 7.30
N ARG A 75 -1.60 -10.30 7.66
CA ARG A 75 -3.07 -10.24 7.68
C ARG A 75 -3.58 -9.46 8.88
N ARG A 76 -3.04 -9.73 10.08
CA ARG A 76 -3.36 -8.99 11.30
C ARG A 76 -2.94 -7.52 11.20
N THR A 77 -1.75 -7.25 10.63
CA THR A 77 -1.32 -5.89 10.35
C THR A 77 -2.30 -5.17 9.43
N LEU A 78 -2.73 -5.81 8.32
CA LEU A 78 -3.68 -5.17 7.41
C LEU A 78 -5.03 -4.86 8.07
N GLU A 79 -5.57 -5.79 8.86
CA GLU A 79 -6.84 -5.59 9.58
C GLU A 79 -6.73 -4.45 10.60
N ARG A 80 -5.61 -4.34 11.32
CA ARG A 80 -5.34 -3.23 12.25
C ARG A 80 -5.26 -1.89 11.50
N GLU A 81 -4.42 -1.80 10.49
CA GLU A 81 -4.19 -0.56 9.74
C GLU A 81 -5.48 -0.07 9.06
N LEU A 82 -6.30 -0.97 8.50
CA LEU A 82 -7.60 -0.60 7.94
C LEU A 82 -8.55 0.00 8.97
N MET A 83 -8.57 -0.53 10.19
CA MET A 83 -9.37 0.02 11.26
C MET A 83 -8.81 1.38 11.72
N GLU A 84 -7.49 1.48 11.88
CA GLU A 84 -6.81 2.68 12.37
C GLU A 84 -6.91 3.86 11.40
N GLU A 85 -6.67 3.61 10.12
CA GLU A 85 -6.53 4.63 9.10
C GLU A 85 -7.82 4.91 8.33
N ALA A 86 -8.69 3.91 8.15
CA ALA A 86 -9.89 4.02 7.33
C ALA A 86 -11.19 3.77 8.10
N GLY A 87 -11.13 3.31 9.36
CA GLY A 87 -12.30 2.85 10.09
C GLY A 87 -13.02 1.70 9.37
N ALA A 88 -12.25 0.80 8.75
CA ALA A 88 -12.76 -0.20 7.81
C ALA A 88 -12.46 -1.64 8.23
N GLU A 89 -13.38 -2.55 7.90
CA GLU A 89 -13.21 -3.99 8.02
C GLU A 89 -12.85 -4.61 6.66
N LEU A 90 -11.90 -5.54 6.65
CA LEU A 90 -11.51 -6.28 5.46
C LEU A 90 -12.56 -7.35 5.11
N LEU A 91 -13.10 -7.31 3.89
CA LEU A 91 -14.05 -8.31 3.38
C LEU A 91 -13.39 -9.32 2.44
N SER A 92 -12.46 -8.88 1.61
CA SER A 92 -11.69 -9.74 0.72
C SER A 92 -10.28 -9.23 0.54
N PHE A 93 -9.37 -10.13 0.19
CA PHE A 93 -7.98 -9.78 -0.10
C PHE A 93 -7.46 -10.69 -1.21
N ARG A 94 -6.85 -10.07 -2.22
CA ARG A 94 -6.09 -10.74 -3.27
C ARG A 94 -4.72 -10.10 -3.38
N LEU A 95 -3.66 -10.90 -3.24
CA LEU A 95 -2.30 -10.45 -3.50
C LEU A 95 -2.14 -10.11 -4.99
N ILE A 96 -1.53 -8.96 -5.29
CA ILE A 96 -1.21 -8.54 -6.66
C ILE A 96 0.28 -8.29 -6.87
N GLY A 97 1.04 -8.12 -5.80
CA GLY A 97 2.47 -7.95 -5.87
C GLY A 97 3.08 -7.45 -4.57
N ALA A 98 4.30 -6.95 -4.69
CA ALA A 98 5.01 -6.29 -3.61
C ALA A 98 6.06 -5.33 -4.17
N TRP A 99 6.36 -4.27 -3.43
CA TRP A 99 7.67 -3.63 -3.60
C TRP A 99 8.72 -4.53 -2.96
N ARG A 100 9.63 -5.06 -3.78
CA ARG A 100 10.88 -5.66 -3.32
C ARG A 100 11.85 -4.54 -3.00
N CYS A 101 12.22 -4.45 -1.73
CA CYS A 101 12.96 -3.34 -1.19
C CYS A 101 14.34 -3.79 -0.71
N PHE A 102 15.35 -2.94 -0.92
CA PHE A 102 16.69 -3.10 -0.38
C PHE A 102 17.08 -1.80 0.33
N SER A 103 17.25 -1.85 1.65
CA SER A 103 17.69 -0.70 2.44
C SER A 103 19.17 -0.42 2.19
N LEU A 104 19.50 0.86 1.96
CA LEU A 104 20.88 1.35 1.83
C LEU A 104 21.42 1.90 3.16
N ALA A 105 20.61 1.87 4.23
CA ALA A 105 21.02 2.30 5.56
C ALA A 105 21.95 1.28 6.22
N GLY A 106 22.74 1.72 7.21
CA GLY A 106 23.64 0.83 7.98
C GLY A 106 22.94 -0.06 9.02
N LYS A 107 21.65 0.13 9.27
CA LYS A 107 20.84 -0.60 10.25
C LYS A 107 19.37 -0.63 9.84
N PRO A 108 18.56 -1.60 10.33
CA PRO A 108 17.13 -1.63 10.03
C PRO A 108 16.38 -0.41 10.57
N TYR A 109 15.25 -0.08 9.93
CA TYR A 109 14.33 0.97 10.39
C TYR A 109 13.75 0.67 11.78
N ARG A 110 13.33 -0.58 12.01
CA ARG A 110 12.96 -1.11 13.34
C ARG A 110 13.66 -2.46 13.57
N PRO A 111 14.10 -2.78 14.80
CA PRO A 111 14.95 -3.95 15.06
C PRO A 111 14.36 -5.30 14.66
N HIS A 112 13.03 -5.44 14.66
CA HIS A 112 12.34 -6.69 14.32
C HIS A 112 12.05 -6.86 12.83
N LEU A 113 12.28 -5.83 12.01
CA LEU A 113 11.99 -5.87 10.58
C LEU A 113 13.13 -6.53 9.78
N PRO A 114 12.80 -7.21 8.66
CA PRO A 114 13.80 -7.80 7.78
C PRO A 114 14.76 -6.75 7.21
N PHE A 115 16.04 -7.13 7.11
CA PHE A 115 17.11 -6.26 6.64
C PHE A 115 18.24 -7.08 5.99
N PRO A 116 18.92 -6.56 4.96
CA PRO A 116 18.63 -5.30 4.25
C PRO A 116 17.48 -5.44 3.24
N GLU A 117 17.20 -6.66 2.79
CA GLU A 117 16.13 -6.96 1.84
C GLU A 117 14.82 -7.31 2.55
N HIS A 118 13.74 -6.67 2.11
CA HIS A 118 12.39 -6.85 2.63
C HIS A 118 11.33 -6.63 1.55
N TYR A 119 10.09 -7.03 1.84
CA TYR A 119 8.95 -6.90 0.93
C TYR A 119 7.86 -6.07 1.59
N ARG A 120 7.34 -5.09 0.84
CA ARG A 120 6.11 -4.38 1.17
C ARG A 120 5.01 -4.96 0.29
N LEU A 121 4.20 -5.84 0.85
CA LEU A 121 3.15 -6.53 0.12
C LEU A 121 2.06 -5.55 -0.32
N VAL A 122 1.44 -5.86 -1.46
CA VAL A 122 0.31 -5.09 -1.97
C VAL A 122 -0.79 -6.04 -2.44
N GLY A 123 -1.99 -5.84 -1.91
CA GLY A 123 -3.20 -6.51 -2.38
C GLY A 123 -4.26 -5.54 -2.89
N ILE A 124 -5.31 -6.11 -3.47
CA ILE A 124 -6.60 -5.44 -3.74
C ILE A 124 -7.69 -6.19 -3.00
N GLY A 125 -8.71 -5.47 -2.53
CA GLY A 125 -9.72 -6.08 -1.67
C GLY A 125 -10.94 -5.21 -1.42
N GLN A 126 -12.07 -5.85 -1.18
CA GLN A 126 -13.29 -5.18 -0.71
C GLN A 126 -13.17 -4.92 0.79
N VAL A 127 -13.62 -3.73 1.19
CA VAL A 127 -13.68 -3.29 2.58
C VAL A 127 -15.07 -2.74 2.89
N LYS A 128 -15.41 -2.76 4.17
CA LYS A 128 -16.62 -2.12 4.68
C LYS A 128 -16.20 -0.98 5.61
N ILE A 129 -16.55 0.26 5.27
CA ILE A 129 -16.38 1.39 6.19
C ILE A 129 -17.40 1.25 7.32
N VAL A 130 -16.91 1.11 8.55
CA VAL A 130 -17.73 0.90 9.76
C VAL A 130 -17.61 2.05 10.75
N GLY A 131 -16.67 2.97 10.56
CA GLY A 131 -16.47 4.11 11.43
C GLY A 131 -15.52 5.15 10.85
N ALA A 132 -15.15 6.11 11.69
CA ALA A 132 -14.06 7.04 11.39
C ALA A 132 -12.71 6.38 11.70
N PRO A 133 -11.60 6.85 11.10
CA PRO A 133 -10.25 6.46 11.48
C PRO A 133 -10.04 6.65 13.00
N THR A 134 -9.42 5.68 13.66
CA THR A 134 -9.17 5.77 15.11
C THR A 134 -7.95 6.63 15.44
N ASN A 135 -7.05 6.85 14.46
CA ASN A 135 -5.90 7.76 14.55
C ASN A 135 -5.10 7.58 15.87
N PRO A 136 -4.50 6.40 16.10
CA PRO A 136 -3.77 6.14 17.34
C PRO A 136 -2.58 7.10 17.52
N THR A 137 -2.26 7.41 18.78
CA THR A 137 -1.16 8.31 19.12
C THR A 137 0.17 7.78 18.59
N GLY A 138 0.86 8.59 17.79
CA GLY A 138 2.18 8.26 17.24
C GLY A 138 2.15 7.59 15.86
N ALA A 139 0.96 7.30 15.31
CA ALA A 139 0.78 6.91 13.92
C ALA A 139 0.57 8.14 13.01
N GLU A 140 0.68 7.92 11.70
CA GLU A 140 0.27 8.91 10.70
C GLU A 140 -1.21 9.27 10.90
N GLN A 141 -1.53 10.56 10.76
CA GLN A 141 -2.85 11.09 11.11
C GLN A 141 -3.68 11.30 9.85
N ILE A 142 -4.75 10.52 9.73
CA ILE A 142 -5.69 10.60 8.63
C ILE A 142 -6.76 11.64 8.94
N THR A 143 -6.86 12.64 8.07
CA THR A 143 -7.85 13.72 8.15
C THR A 143 -9.09 13.45 7.30
N LYS A 144 -8.97 12.61 6.28
CA LYS A 144 -10.07 12.29 5.37
C LYS A 144 -9.96 10.88 4.81
N VAL A 145 -11.09 10.19 4.77
CA VAL A 145 -11.30 8.95 4.00
C VAL A 145 -12.21 9.29 2.84
N ALA A 146 -11.77 9.03 1.60
CA ALA A 146 -12.53 9.35 0.40
C ALA A 146 -12.85 8.09 -0.39
N CYS A 147 -14.13 7.95 -0.79
CA CYS A 147 -14.58 6.92 -1.72
C CYS A 147 -14.82 7.58 -3.08
N VAL A 148 -14.04 7.20 -4.08
CA VAL A 148 -14.01 7.85 -5.40
C VAL A 148 -13.92 6.82 -6.52
N ASP A 149 -14.22 7.22 -7.75
CA ASP A 149 -13.92 6.35 -8.90
C ASP A 149 -12.41 6.32 -9.22
N LEU A 150 -12.03 5.46 -10.17
CA LEU A 150 -10.62 5.27 -10.54
C LEU A 150 -9.96 6.55 -11.08
N ASN A 151 -10.67 7.34 -11.90
CA ASN A 151 -10.10 8.54 -12.50
C ASN A 151 -9.83 9.59 -11.41
N ASP A 152 -10.80 9.77 -10.51
CA ASP A 152 -10.68 10.66 -9.37
C ASP A 152 -9.57 10.23 -8.39
N ALA A 153 -9.33 8.93 -8.24
CA ALA A 153 -8.23 8.39 -7.44
C ALA A 153 -6.88 8.73 -8.07
N VAL A 154 -6.74 8.47 -9.37
CA VAL A 154 -5.55 8.78 -10.17
C VAL A 154 -5.21 10.28 -10.10
N ASP A 155 -6.19 11.14 -10.30
CA ASP A 155 -6.00 12.59 -10.25
C ASP A 155 -5.53 13.07 -8.87
N LYS A 156 -6.06 12.49 -7.79
CA LYS A 156 -5.66 12.80 -6.42
C LYS A 156 -4.21 12.40 -6.13
N PHE A 157 -3.80 11.21 -6.54
CA PHE A 157 -2.41 10.77 -6.39
C PHE A 157 -1.44 11.61 -7.23
N ILE A 158 -1.79 11.92 -8.48
CA ILE A 158 -0.98 12.81 -9.34
C ILE A 158 -0.86 14.20 -8.69
N SER A 159 -1.94 14.73 -8.10
CA SER A 159 -1.93 16.06 -7.47
C SER A 159 -0.94 16.20 -6.30
N CYS A 160 -0.55 15.10 -5.65
CA CYS A 160 0.45 15.07 -4.59
C CYS A 160 1.77 14.39 -5.01
N GLY A 161 1.97 14.13 -6.31
CA GLY A 161 3.20 13.55 -6.88
C GLY A 161 3.35 12.03 -6.70
N ARG A 162 2.30 11.33 -6.24
CA ARG A 162 2.28 9.87 -6.05
C ARG A 162 1.92 9.12 -7.33
N HIS A 163 2.69 9.36 -8.39
CA HIS A 163 2.49 8.67 -9.69
C HIS A 163 2.58 7.14 -9.57
N ASP A 164 3.36 6.64 -8.60
CA ASP A 164 3.46 5.22 -8.25
C ASP A 164 2.10 4.64 -7.80
N LEU A 165 1.35 5.37 -6.96
CA LEU A 165 0.03 4.93 -6.50
C LEU A 165 -1.05 5.09 -7.55
N ALA A 166 -0.97 6.14 -8.36
CA ALA A 166 -1.88 6.31 -9.50
C ALA A 166 -1.81 5.08 -10.42
N GLU A 167 -0.60 4.66 -10.79
CA GLU A 167 -0.40 3.47 -11.61
C GLU A 167 -0.70 2.17 -10.87
N LEU A 168 -0.48 2.10 -9.56
CA LEU A 168 -0.88 0.94 -8.76
C LEU A 168 -2.40 0.72 -8.81
N TYR A 169 -3.20 1.77 -8.65
CA TYR A 169 -4.65 1.68 -8.69
C TYR A 169 -5.14 1.30 -10.09
N GLN A 170 -4.56 1.88 -11.14
CA GLN A 170 -4.85 1.48 -12.52
C GLN A 170 -4.48 0.02 -12.80
N PHE A 171 -3.31 -0.42 -12.34
CA PHE A 171 -2.86 -1.81 -12.48
C PHE A 171 -3.80 -2.78 -11.74
N ALA A 172 -4.21 -2.42 -10.53
CA ALA A 172 -5.09 -3.25 -9.71
C ALA A 172 -6.50 -3.37 -10.33
N ASP A 173 -7.06 -2.29 -10.87
CA ASP A 173 -8.31 -2.33 -11.64
C ASP A 173 -8.20 -3.26 -12.86
N ASP A 174 -7.12 -3.11 -13.61
CA ASP A 174 -6.79 -3.94 -14.76
C ASP A 174 -6.70 -5.44 -14.40
N MET A 175 -6.28 -5.77 -13.18
CA MET A 175 -6.13 -7.13 -12.69
C MET A 175 -7.46 -7.74 -12.22
N GLU A 176 -8.43 -6.93 -11.78
CA GLU A 176 -9.79 -7.39 -11.45
C GLU A 176 -10.65 -7.61 -12.68
N ASN A 177 -10.44 -6.82 -13.74
CA ASN A 177 -11.21 -6.87 -14.98
C ASN A 177 -10.71 -7.92 -16.00
N ARG A 178 -9.85 -8.85 -15.58
CA ARG A 178 -9.23 -9.90 -16.42
C ARG A 178 -9.73 -11.30 -16.11
#